data_AF-A0AA88I4R3-F1
#
_entry.id   AF-A0AA88I4R3-F1
#
_cell.length_a   1.000
_cell.length_b   1.000
_cell.length_c   1.000
_cell.angle_alpha   90.00
_cell.angle_beta   90.00
_cell.angle_gamma   90.00
#
_symmetry.space_group_name_H-M   'P 1'
#
loop_
_entity.id
_entity.type
_entity.pdbx_description
1 polymer ?
#
loop_
_entity_poly.entity_id
_entity_poly.type
_entity_poly.pdbx_seq_one_letter_code
_entity_poly.pdbx_strand_id
1 'polypeptide(L)'
;MIMADLRVFARLLGFLKLAEILVSIICISLLRKYDLHFGGDVVSGSYIDRYMTGAITLGGFLMISIALLVSYVWGEAGTYQRFLELLFNFAATVMFLVSGILAIGYYNSAIAPASSVGAGRALGALCIINAIFYLIDTIIAYRSDYNA
;
A
#
# COMPACT_ATOMS: atom_id res chain seq x y z
N MET A 1 -10.07 26.29 -19.15
CA MET A 1 -10.86 25.59 -18.12
C MET A 1 -10.34 24.16 -18.09
N ILE A 2 -9.51 23.83 -17.10
CA ILE A 2 -8.93 22.48 -16.97
C ILE A 2 -10.06 21.56 -16.53
N MET A 3 -10.49 20.65 -17.40
CA MET A 3 -11.60 19.74 -17.12
C MET A 3 -11.01 18.42 -16.60
N ALA A 4 -11.36 18.05 -15.37
CA ALA A 4 -10.96 16.77 -14.80
C ALA A 4 -11.59 15.63 -15.63
N ASP A 5 -10.77 14.73 -16.19
CA ASP A 5 -11.28 13.58 -16.93
C ASP A 5 -11.58 12.42 -15.97
N LEU A 6 -12.81 12.40 -15.45
CA LEU A 6 -13.30 11.32 -14.59
C LEU A 6 -13.38 9.96 -15.29
N ARG A 7 -13.25 9.89 -16.63
CA ARG A 7 -13.21 8.61 -17.36
C ARG A 7 -11.91 7.86 -17.09
N VAL A 8 -10.87 8.53 -16.58
CA VAL A 8 -9.60 7.92 -16.18
C VAL A 8 -9.80 6.92 -15.02
N PHE A 9 -10.77 7.14 -14.14
CA PHE A 9 -11.11 6.19 -13.07
C PHE A 9 -11.72 4.88 -13.58
N ALA A 10 -12.38 4.91 -14.74
CA ALA A 10 -12.94 3.72 -15.38
C ALA A 10 -11.92 2.93 -16.20
N ARG A 11 -10.69 3.46 -16.38
CA ARG A 11 -9.58 2.71 -16.97
C ARG A 11 -8.99 1.77 -15.93
N LEU A 12 -8.45 0.64 -16.40
CA LEU A 12 -7.90 -0.43 -15.56
C LEU A 12 -6.89 0.09 -14.51
N LEU A 13 -6.01 1.02 -14.88
CA LEU A 13 -5.03 1.66 -13.98
C LEU A 13 -5.69 2.49 -12.88
N GLY A 14 -6.69 3.30 -13.23
CA GLY A 14 -7.41 4.13 -12.26
C GLY A 14 -8.18 3.29 -11.24
N PHE A 15 -8.84 2.22 -11.69
CA PHE A 15 -9.53 1.28 -10.80
C PHE A 15 -8.57 0.56 -9.86
N LEU A 16 -7.43 0.09 -10.37
CA LEU A 16 -6.42 -0.60 -9.57
C LEU A 16 -5.83 0.31 -8.49
N LYS A 17 -5.53 1.57 -8.84
CA LYS A 17 -5.06 2.57 -7.88
C LYS A 17 -6.10 2.86 -6.77
N LEU A 18 -7.38 2.92 -7.12
CA LEU A 18 -8.45 3.05 -6.12
C LEU A 18 -8.51 1.82 -5.19
N ALA A 19 -8.35 0.62 -5.72
CA ALA A 19 -8.30 -0.60 -4.91
C ALA A 19 -7.11 -0.57 -3.93
N GLU A 20 -5.93 -0.15 -4.38
CA GLU A 20 -4.73 -0.02 -3.54
C GLU A 20 -4.94 0.96 -2.38
N ILE A 21 -5.55 2.11 -2.67
CA ILE A 21 -5.87 3.14 -1.67
C ILE A 21 -6.89 2.61 -0.66
N LEU A 22 -7.95 1.94 -1.12
CA LEU A 22 -8.98 1.38 -0.25
C LEU A 22 -8.41 0.31 0.68
N VAL A 23 -7.60 -0.62 0.16
CA VAL A 23 -6.94 -1.64 0.99
C VAL A 23 -6.00 -0.99 2.00
N SER A 24 -5.22 0.01 1.60
CA SER A 24 -4.32 0.74 2.49
C SER A 24 -5.07 1.43 3.65
N ILE A 25 -6.23 2.05 3.37
CA ILE A 25 -7.10 2.66 4.38
C ILE A 25 -7.64 1.61 5.35
N ILE A 26 -8.06 0.45 4.85
CA ILE A 26 -8.53 -0.67 5.69
C ILE A 26 -7.38 -1.15 6.60
N CYS A 27 -6.17 -1.30 6.06
CA CYS A 27 -5.00 -1.69 6.83
C CYS A 27 -4.68 -0.69 7.95
N ILE A 28 -4.69 0.61 7.67
CA ILE A 28 -4.49 1.65 8.70
C ILE A 28 -5.61 1.63 9.75
N SER A 29 -6.85 1.40 9.32
CA SER A 29 -8.00 1.30 10.22
C SER A 29 -7.86 0.11 11.18
N LEU A 30 -7.42 -1.05 10.67
CA LEU A 30 -7.12 -2.23 11.49
C LEU A 30 -5.95 -1.96 12.44
N LEU A 31 -4.88 -1.36 11.93
CA LEU A 31 -3.69 -0.99 12.71
C LEU A 31 -4.08 -0.18 13.95
N ARG A 32 -4.89 0.88 13.75
CA ARG A 32 -5.28 1.81 14.81
C ARG A 32 -6.36 1.25 15.73
N LYS A 33 -7.33 0.51 15.20
CA LYS A 33 -8.45 -0.01 16.00
C LYS A 33 -8.04 -1.15 16.93
N TYR A 34 -7.14 -2.01 16.48
CA TYR A 34 -6.69 -3.19 17.22
C TYR A 34 -5.31 -3.01 17.86
N ASP A 35 -4.76 -1.79 17.80
CA ASP A 35 -3.43 -1.43 18.29
C ASP A 35 -2.40 -2.48 17.86
N LEU A 36 -2.24 -2.64 16.55
CA LEU A 36 -1.38 -3.67 15.96
C LEU A 36 0.03 -3.11 15.76
N HIS A 37 1.06 -3.88 16.11
CA HIS A 37 2.44 -3.35 16.11
C HIS A 37 3.45 -4.11 15.23
N PHE A 38 3.01 -5.04 14.39
CA PHE A 38 3.91 -5.87 13.54
C PHE A 38 5.00 -6.61 14.34
N GLY A 39 4.79 -6.81 15.64
CA GLY A 39 5.76 -7.42 16.54
C GLY A 39 6.90 -6.53 17.03
N GLY A 40 6.83 -5.22 16.77
CA GLY A 40 7.62 -4.21 17.48
C GLY A 40 6.83 -3.57 18.61
N ASP A 41 7.51 -2.85 19.50
CA ASP A 41 6.88 -1.99 20.50
C ASP A 41 7.65 -0.66 20.57
N VAL A 42 6.92 0.44 20.36
CA VAL A 42 7.49 1.81 20.39
C VAL A 42 7.80 2.25 21.82
N VAL A 43 7.06 1.76 22.82
CA VAL A 43 7.21 2.16 24.22
C VAL A 43 8.40 1.44 24.86
N SER A 44 8.51 0.12 24.61
CA SER A 44 9.62 -0.68 25.14
C SER A 44 10.90 -0.62 24.29
N GLY A 45 10.82 -0.06 23.07
CA GLY A 45 11.94 0.02 22.12
C GLY A 45 12.34 -1.32 21.48
N SER A 46 11.66 -2.41 21.83
CA SER A 46 11.95 -3.75 21.31
C SER A 46 11.45 -3.90 19.88
N TYR A 47 12.32 -4.32 18.97
CA TYR A 47 11.99 -4.55 17.56
C TYR A 47 11.28 -3.36 16.88
N ILE A 48 11.60 -2.12 17.28
CA ILE A 48 10.97 -0.89 16.77
C ILE A 48 11.04 -0.79 15.24
N ASP A 49 12.10 -1.32 14.63
CA ASP A 49 12.28 -1.35 13.17
C ASP A 49 11.12 -2.07 12.47
N ARG A 50 10.55 -3.12 13.08
CA ARG A 50 9.41 -3.86 12.51
C ARG A 50 8.15 -3.02 12.50
N TYR A 51 7.88 -2.33 13.61
CA TYR A 51 6.76 -1.40 13.71
C TYR A 51 6.90 -0.27 12.70
N MET A 52 8.06 0.38 12.65
CA MET A 52 8.34 1.49 11.75
C MET A 52 8.22 1.07 10.28
N THR A 53 8.75 -0.11 9.91
CA THR A 53 8.60 -0.66 8.57
C THR A 53 7.13 -0.78 8.17
N GLY A 54 6.29 -1.35 9.03
CA GLY A 54 4.86 -1.50 8.76
C GLY A 54 4.12 -0.16 8.71
N ALA A 55 4.36 0.73 9.67
CA ALA A 55 3.72 2.04 9.74
C ALA A 55 4.08 2.95 8.55
N ILE A 56 5.37 3.01 8.19
CA ILE A 56 5.85 3.79 7.03
C ILE A 56 5.31 3.20 5.73
N THR A 57 5.22 1.87 5.61
CA THR A 57 4.63 1.23 4.44
C THR A 57 3.17 1.66 4.27
N LEU A 58 2.36 1.49 5.32
CA LEU A 58 0.93 1.81 5.24
C LEU A 58 0.67 3.30 5.02
N GLY A 59 1.32 4.17 5.79
CA GLY A 59 1.10 5.62 5.70
C GLY A 59 1.77 6.26 4.49
N GLY A 60 3.03 5.91 4.21
CA GLY A 60 3.82 6.49 3.14
C GLY A 60 3.26 6.16 1.77
N PHE A 61 2.98 4.89 1.48
CA PHE A 61 2.47 4.50 0.17
C PHE A 61 1.01 4.89 -0.04
N LEU A 62 0.19 5.03 1.01
CA LEU A 62 -1.12 5.65 0.89
C LEU A 62 -1.01 7.08 0.34
N MET A 63 -0.14 7.90 0.94
CA MET A 63 0.06 9.28 0.51
C MET A 63 0.60 9.36 -0.93
N ILE A 64 1.53 8.48 -1.29
CA ILE A 64 2.08 8.39 -2.65
C ILE A 64 1.00 7.98 -3.66
N SER A 65 0.21 6.94 -3.37
CA SER A 65 -0.86 6.47 -4.28
C SER A 65 -1.92 7.54 -4.49
N ILE A 66 -2.28 8.32 -3.47
CA ILE A 66 -3.20 9.47 -3.62
C ILE A 66 -2.57 10.53 -4.54
N ALA A 67 -1.30 10.87 -4.34
CA ALA A 67 -0.61 11.85 -5.19
C ALA A 67 -0.53 11.40 -6.66
N LEU A 68 -0.27 10.11 -6.90
CA LEU A 68 -0.29 9.52 -8.24
C LEU A 68 -1.69 9.55 -8.86
N LEU A 69 -2.73 9.19 -8.10
CA LEU A 69 -4.13 9.25 -8.56
C LEU A 69 -4.53 10.69 -8.95
N VAL A 70 -4.13 11.67 -8.15
CA VAL A 70 -4.31 13.10 -8.45
C VAL A 70 -3.57 13.46 -9.76
N SER A 71 -2.31 13.05 -9.90
CA SER A 71 -1.54 13.28 -11.13
C SER A 71 -2.24 12.73 -12.39
N TYR A 72 -2.88 11.56 -12.28
CA TYR A 72 -3.67 10.96 -13.36
C TYR A 72 -4.90 11.78 -13.75
N VAL A 73 -5.65 12.28 -12.79
CA VAL A 73 -6.90 13.04 -13.03
C VAL A 73 -6.62 14.40 -13.67
N TRP A 74 -5.45 14.98 -13.37
CA TRP A 74 -4.99 16.27 -13.90
C TRP A 74 -4.03 16.15 -15.10
N GLY A 75 -3.89 14.95 -15.67
CA GLY A 75 -2.85 14.57 -16.64
C GLY A 75 -2.81 15.27 -18.00
N GLU A 76 -3.70 16.23 -18.32
CA GLU A 76 -3.49 17.11 -19.47
C GLU A 76 -2.32 18.09 -19.26
N ALA A 77 -1.86 18.29 -18.02
CA ALA A 77 -0.81 19.25 -17.69
C ALA A 77 0.58 18.62 -17.55
N GLY A 78 1.11 17.90 -18.55
CA GLY A 78 2.56 17.62 -18.75
C GLY A 78 3.40 17.06 -17.59
N THR A 79 2.80 16.68 -16.46
CA THR A 79 3.49 16.39 -15.18
C THR A 79 3.38 14.90 -14.82
N TYR A 80 2.74 14.09 -15.67
CA TYR A 80 2.62 12.65 -15.44
C TYR A 80 3.91 11.94 -15.88
N GLN A 81 4.76 11.61 -14.91
CA GLN A 81 6.00 10.88 -15.13
C GLN A 81 5.80 9.39 -14.88
N ARG A 82 5.60 8.61 -15.95
CA ARG A 82 5.40 7.15 -15.93
C ARG A 82 6.48 6.38 -15.19
N PHE A 83 7.74 6.83 -15.32
CA PHE A 83 8.87 6.22 -14.63
C PHE A 83 8.73 6.29 -13.10
N LEU A 84 8.27 7.43 -12.56
CA LEU A 84 8.08 7.58 -11.11
C LEU A 84 7.00 6.63 -10.60
N GLU A 85 5.91 6.48 -11.34
CA GLU A 85 4.87 5.54 -10.98
C GLU A 85 5.37 4.10 -10.95
N LEU A 86 6.11 3.69 -11.96
CA LEU A 86 6.69 2.35 -12.01
C LEU A 86 7.62 2.11 -10.81
N LEU A 87 8.47 3.08 -10.49
CA LEU A 87 9.38 3.01 -9.34
C LEU A 87 8.62 2.92 -8.02
N PHE A 88 7.62 3.78 -7.80
CA PHE A 88 6.87 3.82 -6.56
C PHE A 88 5.96 2.60 -6.38
N ASN A 89 5.30 2.12 -7.42
CA ASN A 89 4.48 0.91 -7.37
C ASN A 89 5.36 -0.33 -7.10
N PHE A 90 6.54 -0.41 -7.71
CA PHE A 90 7.47 -1.52 -7.44
C PHE A 90 7.98 -1.47 -5.98
N ALA A 91 8.38 -0.29 -5.50
CA ALA A 91 8.79 -0.11 -4.11
C ALA A 91 7.66 -0.46 -3.13
N ALA A 92 6.42 -0.05 -3.43
CA ALA A 92 5.24 -0.37 -2.65
C ALA A 92 5.03 -1.88 -2.58
N THR A 93 5.16 -2.59 -3.72
CA THR A 93 5.05 -4.05 -3.79
C THR A 93 5.98 -4.73 -2.78
N VAL A 94 7.26 -4.37 -2.80
CA VAL A 94 8.26 -4.98 -1.90
C VAL A 94 7.94 -4.67 -0.43
N MET A 95 7.64 -3.41 -0.13
CA MET A 95 7.42 -2.96 1.24
C MET A 95 6.13 -3.54 1.85
N PHE A 96 5.05 -3.63 1.08
CA PHE A 96 3.80 -4.29 1.50
C PHE A 96 3.98 -5.79 1.69
N LEU A 97 4.76 -6.45 0.83
CA LEU A 97 5.08 -7.87 0.99
C LEU A 97 5.85 -8.14 2.28
N VAL A 98 6.91 -7.36 2.54
CA VAL A 98 7.71 -7.47 3.78
C VAL A 98 6.85 -7.21 5.01
N SER A 99 6.07 -6.13 5.00
CA SER A 99 5.17 -5.79 6.11
C SER A 99 4.11 -6.86 6.36
N GLY A 100 3.59 -7.48 5.30
CA GLY A 100 2.65 -8.60 5.38
C GLY A 100 3.27 -9.84 6.02
N ILE A 101 4.48 -10.22 5.61
CA ILE A 101 5.22 -11.35 6.18
C ILE A 101 5.52 -11.10 7.67
N LEU A 102 5.95 -9.89 8.04
CA LEU A 102 6.20 -9.52 9.43
C LEU A 102 4.93 -9.61 10.29
N ALA A 103 3.81 -9.08 9.80
CA ALA A 103 2.53 -9.18 10.49
C ALA A 103 2.12 -10.64 10.71
N ILE A 104 2.08 -11.45 9.64
CA ILE A 104 1.67 -12.86 9.73
C ILE A 104 2.62 -13.64 10.65
N GLY A 105 3.94 -13.43 10.52
CA GLY A 105 4.93 -14.10 11.35
C GLY A 105 4.74 -13.81 12.84
N TYR A 106 4.49 -12.54 13.20
CA TYR A 106 4.22 -12.17 14.58
C TYR A 106 2.89 -12.73 15.10
N TYR A 107 1.79 -12.54 14.37
CA TYR A 107 0.45 -12.99 14.80
C TYR A 107 0.19 -14.50 14.62
N ASN A 108 1.15 -15.24 14.07
CA ASN A 108 1.18 -16.70 14.15
C ASN A 108 2.02 -17.22 15.32
N SER A 109 2.79 -16.36 15.99
CA SER A 109 3.55 -16.75 17.16
C SER A 109 2.66 -16.89 18.40
N ALA A 110 3.07 -17.74 19.34
CA ALA A 110 2.36 -17.93 20.62
C ALA A 110 2.41 -16.71 21.55
N ILE A 111 3.17 -15.68 21.19
CA ILE A 111 3.42 -14.48 22.00
C ILE A 111 2.40 -13.38 21.67
N ALA A 112 1.68 -13.49 20.55
CA ALA A 112 0.72 -12.48 20.13
C ALA A 112 -0.55 -12.46 21.01
N PRO A 113 -1.09 -11.28 21.37
CA PRO A 113 -2.31 -11.17 22.17
C PRO A 113 -3.52 -11.78 21.47
N ALA A 114 -4.22 -12.71 22.11
CA ALA A 114 -5.34 -13.45 21.52
C ALA A 114 -6.45 -12.54 20.95
N SER A 115 -6.70 -11.37 21.55
CA SER A 115 -7.66 -10.37 21.09
C SER A 115 -7.29 -9.73 19.75
N SER A 116 -6.00 -9.71 19.40
CA SER A 116 -5.46 -9.02 18.22
C SER A 116 -4.95 -9.98 17.14
N VAL A 117 -4.85 -11.29 17.42
CA VAL A 117 -4.38 -12.31 16.46
C VAL A 117 -5.20 -12.31 15.16
N GLY A 118 -6.53 -12.32 15.27
CA GLY A 118 -7.40 -12.35 14.09
C GLY A 118 -7.22 -11.12 13.20
N ALA A 119 -7.26 -9.93 13.82
CA ALA A 119 -7.08 -8.67 13.11
C ALA A 119 -5.65 -8.52 12.54
N GLY A 120 -4.63 -8.98 13.27
CA GLY A 120 -3.25 -8.95 12.85
C GLY A 120 -2.95 -9.88 11.66
N ARG A 121 -3.56 -11.07 11.63
CA ARG A 121 -3.49 -11.98 10.46
C ARG A 121 -4.22 -11.39 9.26
N ALA A 122 -5.40 -10.79 9.48
CA ALA A 122 -6.14 -10.10 8.42
C ALA A 122 -5.34 -8.92 7.85
N LEU A 123 -4.71 -8.11 8.69
CA LEU A 123 -3.81 -7.03 8.29
C LEU A 123 -2.67 -7.56 7.42
N GLY A 124 -2.00 -8.62 7.88
CA GLY A 124 -0.90 -9.22 7.12
C GLY A 124 -1.34 -9.78 5.76
N ALA A 125 -2.49 -10.45 5.70
CA ALA A 125 -3.07 -10.93 4.44
C ALA A 125 -3.45 -9.78 3.49
N LEU A 126 -4.06 -8.72 4.00
CA LEU A 126 -4.40 -7.53 3.22
C LEU A 126 -3.15 -6.83 2.70
N CYS A 127 -2.06 -6.76 3.47
CA CYS A 127 -0.79 -6.24 2.98
C CYS A 127 -0.24 -7.06 1.79
N ILE A 128 -0.32 -8.39 1.84
CA ILE A 128 0.10 -9.25 0.72
C ILE A 128 -0.80 -9.04 -0.50
N ILE A 129 -2.12 -8.96 -0.30
CA ILE A 129 -3.07 -8.66 -1.38
C ILE A 129 -2.75 -7.30 -2.02
N ASN A 130 -2.45 -6.29 -1.20
CA ASN A 130 -2.10 -4.97 -1.69
C ASN A 130 -0.79 -4.96 -2.47
N ALA A 131 0.21 -5.74 -2.04
CA ALA A 131 1.44 -5.93 -2.79
C ALA A 131 1.17 -6.50 -4.19
N ILE A 132 0.21 -7.43 -4.32
CA ILE A 132 -0.17 -7.98 -5.63
C ILE A 132 -0.81 -6.90 -6.51
N PHE A 133 -1.66 -6.02 -5.96
CA PHE A 133 -2.22 -4.92 -6.73
C PHE A 133 -1.14 -3.98 -7.26
N TYR A 134 -0.23 -3.53 -6.39
CA TYR A 134 0.91 -2.71 -6.82
C TYR A 134 1.79 -3.40 -7.85
N LEU A 135 1.97 -4.73 -7.78
CA LEU A 135 2.74 -5.48 -8.75
C LEU A 135 2.05 -5.51 -10.12
N ILE A 136 0.74 -5.78 -10.13
CA ILE A 136 -0.05 -5.75 -11.36
C ILE A 136 0.00 -4.36 -11.98
N ASP A 137 -0.10 -3.31 -11.16
CA ASP A 137 -0.04 -1.93 -11.63
C ASP A 137 1.33 -1.59 -12.22
N THR A 138 2.40 -2.05 -11.57
CA THR A 138 3.78 -1.96 -12.09
C THR A 138 3.91 -2.61 -13.47
N ILE A 139 3.35 -3.82 -13.65
CA ILE A 139 3.41 -4.54 -14.93
C ILE A 139 2.62 -3.81 -16.02
N ILE A 140 1.43 -3.28 -15.69
CA ILE A 140 0.61 -2.54 -16.64
C ILE A 140 1.30 -1.24 -17.04
N ALA A 141 1.83 -0.49 -16.07
CA ALA A 141 2.59 0.74 -16.32
C ALA A 141 3.80 0.48 -17.22
N TYR A 142 4.57 -0.58 -16.96
CA TYR A 142 5.70 -0.98 -17.80
C TYR A 142 5.29 -1.29 -19.25
N ARG A 143 4.21 -2.05 -19.44
CA ARG A 143 3.69 -2.36 -20.78
C ARG A 143 3.19 -1.12 -21.52
N SER A 144 2.57 -0.18 -20.81
CA SER A 144 2.09 1.07 -21.40
C SER A 144 3.24 1.99 -21.82
N ASP A 145 4.39 1.91 -21.15
CA ASP A 145 5.57 2.70 -21.49
C ASP A 145 6.31 2.13 -22.70
N TYR A 146 6.41 0.80 -22.81
CA TYR A 146 7.03 0.12 -23.95
C TYR A 146 6.29 0.34 -25.28
N ASN A 147 4.97 0.53 -25.23
CA ASN A 147 4.11 0.69 -26.42
C ASN A 147 3.91 2.17 -26.83
N ALA A 148 4.57 3.12 -26.17
CA ALA A 148 4.46 4.55 -26.42
C ALA A 148 5.69 5.10 -27.15
#